data_AF-A0A3L7Z8M2-F1
#
_entry.id   AF-A0A3L7Z8M2-F1
#
_cell.length_a   1.000
_cell.length_b   1.000
_cell.length_c   1.000
_cell.angle_alpha   90.00
_cell.angle_beta   90.00
_cell.angle_gamma   90.00
#
_symmetry.space_group_name_H-M   'P 1'
#
loop_
_entity.id
_entity.type
_entity.pdbx_description
1 polymer ?
#
loop_
_entity_poly.entity_id
_entity_poly.type
_entity_poly.pdbx_seq_one_letter_code
_entity_poly.pdbx_strand_id
1 'polypeptide(L)'
;MQEEIKTRGWEMQRVCYTEFVYVEYNDCKGFTYEDPEYGLGFGTECRKVGKWEPVERCHDELVYVQEPWYPGPGEGGGNGGGNGGNGGYVPIPPEGGTQPMTAPNARKIFSGDLTEEQWKKLENMLKKIINDCMGEGLYKELSKIFNSNNKISFNFSDKEKGAKYSPINNVITFNPNMESGTLLHEMMHAYQYKQKNDVDIWRNQTINSEIESHYTQYLYYCRDTVSYNESDWIKGKIRGDKRMLSTEKLEYYIDKKGNFYGDSINFEIYWDYTLLNCFKTYPGYENYKYTPYEDRMVNFNNLRKITENCI
;
A
#
# COMPACT_ATOMS: atom_id res chain seq x y z
N MET A 1 -42.83 -4.43 17.84
CA MET A 1 -41.99 -5.64 17.86
C MET A 1 -40.92 -5.44 16.78
N GLN A 2 -39.81 -4.80 17.15
CA GLN A 2 -38.61 -4.73 16.32
C GLN A 2 -37.64 -5.73 16.95
N GLU A 3 -37.24 -6.73 16.18
CA GLU A 3 -36.25 -7.70 16.61
C GLU A 3 -34.90 -7.00 16.76
N GLU A 4 -34.35 -7.00 17.97
CA GLU A 4 -32.97 -6.61 18.22
C GLU A 4 -32.04 -7.54 17.45
N ILE A 5 -31.29 -6.97 16.52
CA ILE A 5 -30.20 -7.66 15.82
C ILE A 5 -29.13 -7.98 16.87
N LYS A 6 -29.14 -9.21 17.39
CA LYS A 6 -28.02 -9.74 18.19
C LYS A 6 -26.84 -10.03 17.26
N THR A 7 -25.95 -9.05 17.08
CA THR A 7 -24.64 -9.26 16.45
C THR A 7 -23.73 -10.02 17.42
N ARG A 8 -23.61 -11.34 17.27
CA ARG A 8 -22.65 -12.14 18.02
C ARG A 8 -21.22 -11.64 17.76
N GLY A 9 -20.47 -11.31 18.81
CA GLY A 9 -19.06 -10.93 18.77
C GLY A 9 -18.73 -9.46 18.50
N TRP A 10 -19.72 -8.59 18.27
CA TRP A 10 -19.49 -7.16 18.01
C TRP A 10 -20.11 -6.30 19.10
N GLU A 11 -19.30 -5.45 19.72
CA GLU A 11 -19.73 -4.48 20.73
C GLU A 11 -19.49 -3.07 20.20
N MET A 12 -20.45 -2.16 20.41
CA MET A 12 -20.19 -0.74 20.18
C MET A 12 -19.26 -0.22 21.28
N GLN A 13 -18.08 0.24 20.89
CA GLN A 13 -17.14 0.88 21.80
C GLN A 13 -16.96 2.34 21.40
N ARG A 14 -16.92 3.21 22.40
CA ARG A 14 -16.65 4.63 22.21
C ARG A 14 -15.14 4.83 22.14
N VAL A 15 -14.64 5.12 20.94
CA VAL A 15 -13.22 5.35 20.70
C VAL A 15 -12.96 6.84 20.64
N CYS A 16 -11.97 7.31 21.40
CA CYS A 16 -11.58 8.71 21.45
C CYS A 16 -10.15 8.89 20.91
N TYR A 17 -9.93 9.95 20.13
CA TYR A 17 -8.60 10.35 19.66
C TYR A 17 -8.41 11.85 19.83
N THR A 18 -7.15 12.26 19.96
CA THR A 18 -6.77 13.68 20.05
C THR A 18 -6.54 14.23 18.65
N GLU A 19 -7.33 15.22 18.26
CA GLU A 19 -7.14 16.03 17.06
C GLU A 19 -6.58 17.39 17.49
N PHE A 20 -5.61 17.93 16.75
CA PHE A 20 -5.18 19.32 16.96
C PHE A 20 -6.01 20.22 16.05
N VAL A 21 -6.74 21.16 16.66
CA VAL A 21 -7.52 22.16 15.92
C VAL A 21 -6.91 23.54 16.12
N TYR A 22 -6.94 24.35 15.06
CA TYR A 22 -6.48 25.73 15.11
C TYR A 22 -7.61 26.60 15.65
N VAL A 23 -7.40 27.20 16.81
CA VAL A 23 -8.38 28.07 17.46
C VAL A 23 -7.88 29.51 17.43
N GLU A 24 -8.73 30.43 16.97
CA GLU A 24 -8.47 31.87 17.00
C GLU A 24 -9.01 32.49 18.29
N TYR A 25 -8.17 33.27 18.95
CA TYR A 25 -8.47 34.02 20.17
C TYR A 25 -8.26 35.52 19.94
N ASN A 26 -9.03 36.33 20.65
CA ASN A 26 -8.76 37.76 20.73
C ASN A 26 -7.83 38.03 21.91
N ASP A 27 -6.57 38.37 21.61
CA ASP A 27 -5.59 38.85 22.58
C ASP A 27 -5.79 40.37 22.73
N CYS A 28 -6.51 40.78 23.78
CA CYS A 28 -6.85 42.16 24.06
C CYS A 28 -5.97 42.74 25.16
N LYS A 29 -5.37 43.90 24.90
CA LYS A 29 -4.57 44.65 25.88
C LYS A 29 -5.21 46.02 26.14
N GLY A 30 -5.44 46.31 27.41
CA GLY A 30 -5.87 47.63 27.85
C GLY A 30 -4.70 48.62 27.82
N PHE A 31 -4.99 49.87 27.46
CA PHE A 31 -4.05 50.97 27.55
C PHE A 31 -4.76 52.23 28.07
N THR A 32 -4.00 53.14 28.67
CA THR A 32 -4.48 54.46 29.07
C THR A 32 -3.97 55.50 28.08
N TYR A 33 -4.78 56.51 27.79
CA TYR A 33 -4.38 57.67 27.01
C TYR A 33 -4.92 58.94 27.67
N GLU A 34 -4.25 60.07 27.49
CA GLU A 34 -4.77 61.36 27.93
C GLU A 34 -5.42 62.07 26.75
N ASP A 35 -6.71 62.36 26.89
CA ASP A 35 -7.47 63.17 25.97
C ASP A 35 -7.36 64.66 26.39
N PRO A 36 -6.92 65.57 25.49
CA PRO A 36 -6.75 66.99 25.83
C PRO A 36 -8.04 67.72 26.24
N GLU A 37 -9.22 67.21 25.87
CA GLU A 37 -10.53 67.80 26.12
C GLU A 37 -11.26 67.10 27.28
N TYR A 38 -11.04 65.79 27.45
CA TYR A 38 -11.80 64.95 28.40
C TYR A 38 -10.97 64.30 29.52
N GLY A 39 -9.64 64.47 29.55
CA GLY A 39 -8.76 63.95 30.59
C GLY A 39 -8.35 62.48 30.39
N LEU A 40 -8.03 61.77 31.48
CA LEU A 40 -7.52 60.39 31.42
C LEU A 40 -8.58 59.40 30.90
N GLY A 41 -8.31 58.79 29.75
CA GLY A 41 -9.14 57.78 29.10
C GLY A 41 -8.52 56.38 29.13
N PHE A 42 -9.37 55.37 28.93
CA PHE A 42 -8.98 53.96 28.83
C PHE A 42 -9.42 53.42 27.47
N GLY A 43 -8.54 52.68 26.81
CA GLY A 43 -8.79 52.00 25.54
C GLY A 43 -8.40 50.53 25.62
N THR A 44 -8.92 49.74 24.70
CA THR A 44 -8.57 48.33 24.55
C THR A 44 -8.24 48.07 23.09
N GLU A 45 -7.05 47.54 22.83
CA GLU A 45 -6.65 47.08 21.51
C GLU A 45 -6.64 45.55 21.51
N CYS A 46 -7.35 44.95 20.56
CA CYS A 46 -7.42 43.51 20.40
C CYS A 46 -6.80 43.09 19.07
N ARG A 47 -6.02 42.02 19.11
CA ARG A 47 -5.53 41.34 17.91
C ARG A 47 -5.97 39.88 17.91
N LYS A 48 -6.28 39.36 16.73
CA LYS A 48 -6.50 37.92 16.57
C LYS A 48 -5.16 37.19 16.66
N VAL A 49 -5.08 36.20 17.53
CA VAL A 49 -3.96 35.27 17.64
C VAL A 49 -4.51 33.86 17.53
N GLY A 50 -3.80 32.97 16.85
CA GLY A 50 -4.21 31.58 16.76
C GLY A 50 -3.25 30.64 17.46
N LYS A 51 -3.80 29.58 18.05
CA LYS A 51 -3.02 28.52 18.69
C LYS A 51 -3.61 27.16 18.33
N TRP A 52 -2.73 26.18 18.11
CA TRP A 52 -3.12 24.79 18.00
C TRP A 52 -3.42 24.21 19.37
N GLU A 53 -4.61 23.65 19.52
CA GLU A 53 -5.04 23.06 20.77
C GLU A 53 -5.49 21.61 20.58
N PRO A 54 -5.11 20.71 21.51
CA PRO A 54 -5.56 19.33 21.47
C PRO A 54 -7.03 19.26 21.89
N VAL A 55 -7.86 18.72 21.02
CA VAL A 55 -9.27 18.44 21.29
C VAL A 55 -9.49 16.94 21.17
N GLU A 56 -10.08 16.36 22.21
CA GLU A 56 -10.49 14.96 22.19
C GLU A 56 -11.81 14.85 21.42
N ARG A 57 -11.79 14.10 20.31
CA ARG A 57 -13.02 13.67 19.63
C ARG A 57 -13.25 12.20 19.88
N CYS A 58 -14.50 11.86 20.16
CA CYS A 58 -14.93 10.49 20.27
C CYS A 58 -15.99 10.19 19.22
N HIS A 59 -15.96 8.98 18.67
CA HIS A 59 -17.09 8.40 17.94
C HIS A 59 -17.33 6.98 18.44
N ASP A 60 -18.54 6.49 18.20
CA ASP A 60 -18.88 5.10 18.47
C ASP A 60 -18.44 4.26 17.26
N GLU A 61 -17.75 3.16 17.53
CA GLU A 61 -17.27 2.21 16.53
C GLU A 61 -17.70 0.80 16.92
N LEU A 62 -18.07 -0.01 15.93
CA LEU A 62 -18.36 -1.43 16.14
C LEU A 62 -17.02 -2.18 16.22
N VAL A 63 -16.66 -2.62 17.42
CA VAL A 63 -15.42 -3.35 17.69
C VAL A 63 -15.75 -4.83 17.87
N TYR A 64 -15.01 -5.70 17.17
CA TYR A 64 -15.12 -7.14 17.35
C TYR A 64 -14.41 -7.56 18.64
N VAL A 65 -15.18 -8.02 19.62
CA VAL A 65 -14.64 -8.60 20.85
C VAL A 65 -14.51 -10.10 20.63
N GLN A 66 -13.28 -10.54 20.45
CA GLN A 66 -12.95 -11.94 20.20
C GLN A 66 -13.43 -12.81 21.37
N GLU A 67 -14.41 -13.70 21.13
CA GLU A 67 -14.77 -14.71 22.13
C GLU A 67 -13.56 -15.63 22.40
N PRO A 68 -13.30 -16.02 23.66
CA PRO A 68 -12.28 -17.02 23.97
C PRO A 68 -12.58 -18.32 23.22
N TRP A 69 -11.65 -18.76 22.38
CA TRP A 69 -11.79 -20.00 21.63
C TRP A 69 -11.76 -21.20 22.61
N TYR A 70 -12.91 -21.84 22.80
CA TYR A 70 -13.00 -23.18 23.41
C TYR A 70 -12.70 -24.24 22.32
N PRO A 71 -11.72 -25.14 22.52
CA PRO A 71 -11.54 -26.27 21.61
C PRO A 71 -12.72 -27.23 21.75
N GLY A 72 -13.50 -27.38 20.69
CA GLY A 72 -14.46 -28.49 20.57
C GLY A 72 -13.73 -29.82 20.31
N PRO A 73 -14.30 -30.97 20.71
CA PRO A 73 -13.59 -32.23 20.81
C PRO A 73 -13.26 -32.80 19.43
N GLY A 74 -12.04 -33.30 19.27
CA GLY A 74 -11.65 -34.05 18.08
C GLY A 74 -12.32 -35.42 18.04
N GLU A 75 -12.78 -35.82 16.85
CA GLU A 75 -13.07 -37.22 16.53
C GLU A 75 -12.64 -37.55 15.10
N GLY A 76 -11.82 -38.59 14.99
CA GLY A 76 -12.05 -39.67 14.02
C GLY A 76 -11.33 -39.59 12.70
N GLY A 77 -10.19 -40.29 12.61
CA GLY A 77 -9.56 -40.64 11.35
C GLY A 77 -10.36 -41.65 10.52
N GLY A 78 -10.07 -41.69 9.22
CA GLY A 78 -10.58 -42.69 8.28
C GLY A 78 -9.55 -42.93 7.18
N ASN A 79 -8.79 -44.01 7.34
CA ASN A 79 -7.90 -44.57 6.32
C ASN A 79 -8.76 -45.41 5.35
N GLY A 80 -8.54 -45.29 4.05
CA GLY A 80 -9.24 -46.10 3.04
C GLY A 80 -8.65 -45.92 1.64
N GLY A 81 -7.78 -46.84 1.24
CA GLY A 81 -7.18 -46.87 -0.10
C GLY A 81 -8.13 -47.42 -1.18
N GLY A 82 -7.77 -47.22 -2.44
CA GLY A 82 -8.47 -47.81 -3.58
C GLY A 82 -7.93 -47.33 -4.93
N ASN A 83 -7.18 -48.22 -5.57
CA ASN A 83 -6.60 -48.11 -6.91
C ASN A 83 -7.69 -48.05 -8.00
N GLY A 84 -7.45 -47.32 -9.10
CA GLY A 84 -8.36 -47.31 -10.25
C GLY A 84 -7.85 -46.45 -11.40
N GLY A 85 -7.09 -47.07 -12.31
CA GLY A 85 -6.64 -46.44 -13.54
C GLY A 85 -7.78 -46.14 -14.51
N ASN A 86 -7.63 -45.06 -15.26
CA ASN A 86 -8.21 -44.96 -16.60
C ASN A 86 -7.34 -44.03 -17.45
N GLY A 87 -6.67 -44.63 -18.44
CA GLY A 87 -5.93 -43.92 -19.47
C GLY A 87 -6.89 -43.18 -20.38
N GLY A 88 -6.86 -41.85 -20.32
CA GLY A 88 -7.47 -40.97 -21.30
C GLY A 88 -6.46 -40.66 -22.41
N TYR A 89 -6.80 -41.08 -23.63
CA TYR A 89 -6.09 -40.78 -24.87
C TYR A 89 -5.84 -39.26 -25.01
N VAL A 90 -4.57 -38.83 -24.98
CA VAL A 90 -4.18 -37.47 -25.37
C VAL A 90 -3.89 -37.50 -26.88
N PRO A 91 -4.61 -36.75 -27.72
CA PRO A 91 -4.28 -36.67 -29.14
C PRO A 91 -2.86 -36.14 -29.29
N ILE A 92 -2.00 -36.90 -29.97
CA ILE A 92 -0.70 -36.43 -30.43
C ILE A 92 -0.98 -35.30 -31.43
N PRO A 93 -0.55 -34.05 -31.17
CA PRO A 93 -0.68 -32.99 -32.16
C PRO A 93 0.20 -33.33 -33.38
N PRO A 94 -0.22 -33.00 -34.61
CA PRO A 94 0.63 -33.15 -35.78
C PRO A 94 1.94 -32.40 -35.56
N GLU A 95 3.06 -33.05 -35.89
CA GLU A 95 4.40 -32.45 -35.89
C GLU A 95 4.38 -31.10 -36.64
N GLY A 96 4.75 -30.01 -35.95
CA GLY A 96 4.96 -28.70 -36.57
C GLY A 96 4.17 -27.52 -36.00
N GLY A 97 3.29 -27.72 -35.03
CA GLY A 97 2.63 -26.60 -34.33
C GLY A 97 3.33 -26.27 -33.01
N THR A 98 3.93 -25.08 -32.88
CA THR A 98 4.33 -24.57 -31.56
C THR A 98 3.08 -24.51 -30.69
N GLN A 99 2.99 -25.38 -29.67
CA GLN A 99 1.96 -25.27 -28.64
C GLN A 99 2.00 -23.83 -28.09
N PRO A 100 0.86 -23.12 -28.01
CA PRO A 100 0.85 -21.77 -27.46
C PRO A 100 1.45 -21.83 -26.06
N MET A 101 2.55 -21.09 -25.86
CA MET A 101 3.28 -21.11 -24.60
C MET A 101 2.34 -20.67 -23.48
N THR A 102 2.13 -21.51 -22.46
CA THR A 102 1.39 -21.10 -21.26
C THR A 102 2.09 -19.91 -20.63
N ALA A 103 1.32 -18.89 -20.25
CA ALA A 103 1.83 -17.70 -19.55
C ALA A 103 2.85 -16.84 -20.34
N PRO A 104 2.53 -16.38 -21.57
CA PRO A 104 3.50 -15.70 -22.42
C PRO A 104 3.99 -14.36 -21.84
N ASN A 105 3.13 -13.60 -21.14
CA ASN A 105 3.55 -12.33 -20.55
C ASN A 105 4.42 -12.55 -19.32
N ALA A 106 4.05 -13.49 -18.45
CA ALA A 106 4.81 -13.80 -17.25
C ALA A 106 6.18 -14.39 -17.62
N ARG A 107 6.22 -15.36 -18.54
CA ARG A 107 7.47 -15.99 -18.98
C ARG A 107 8.41 -15.03 -19.70
N LYS A 108 7.96 -13.85 -20.14
CA LYS A 108 8.83 -12.82 -20.72
C LYS A 108 9.80 -12.22 -19.70
N ILE A 109 9.31 -11.96 -18.48
CA ILE A 109 10.07 -11.25 -17.43
C ILE A 109 10.40 -12.12 -16.20
N PHE A 110 9.71 -13.25 -16.02
CA PHE A 110 9.90 -14.18 -14.90
C PHE A 110 10.51 -15.51 -15.34
N SER A 111 11.34 -16.08 -14.47
CA SER A 111 11.82 -17.46 -14.54
C SER A 111 11.50 -18.18 -13.22
N GLY A 112 11.25 -19.48 -13.27
CA GLY A 112 10.99 -20.26 -12.06
C GLY A 112 10.63 -21.68 -12.40
N ASP A 113 10.84 -22.58 -11.45
CA ASP A 113 10.36 -23.96 -11.52
C ASP A 113 8.91 -24.00 -11.02
N LEU A 114 7.99 -23.51 -11.85
CA LEU A 114 6.56 -23.43 -11.56
C LEU A 114 5.79 -24.46 -12.39
N THR A 115 4.76 -25.05 -11.80
CA THR A 115 3.80 -25.88 -12.53
C THR A 115 3.02 -25.06 -13.56
N GLU A 116 2.40 -25.71 -14.54
CA GLU A 116 1.57 -25.04 -15.55
C GLU A 116 0.41 -24.25 -14.91
N GLU A 117 -0.18 -24.75 -13.82
CA GLU A 117 -1.22 -24.05 -13.07
C GLU A 117 -0.68 -22.80 -12.36
N GLN A 118 0.51 -22.90 -11.77
CA GLN A 118 1.19 -21.77 -11.14
C GLN A 118 1.56 -20.70 -12.18
N TRP A 119 2.06 -21.10 -13.35
CA TRP A 119 2.30 -20.18 -14.48
C TRP A 119 1.01 -19.50 -14.92
N LYS A 120 -0.10 -20.24 -15.06
CA LYS A 120 -1.42 -19.68 -15.40
C LYS A 120 -1.91 -18.70 -14.34
N LYS A 121 -1.70 -18.97 -13.06
CA LYS A 121 -2.04 -18.07 -11.95
C LYS A 121 -1.26 -16.77 -12.01
N LEU A 122 0.07 -16.85 -12.18
CA LEU A 122 0.95 -15.69 -12.33
C LEU A 122 0.56 -14.85 -13.56
N GLU A 123 0.30 -15.50 -14.70
CA GLU A 123 -0.18 -14.85 -15.92
C GLU A 123 -1.50 -14.10 -15.69
N ASN A 124 -2.45 -14.70 -14.98
CA ASN A 124 -3.74 -14.07 -14.71
C ASN A 124 -3.60 -12.83 -13.82
N MET A 125 -2.75 -12.88 -12.78
CA MET A 125 -2.45 -11.70 -11.97
C MET A 125 -1.79 -10.61 -12.81
N LEU A 126 -0.82 -10.99 -13.65
CA LEU A 126 -0.12 -10.06 -14.52
C LEU A 126 -1.03 -9.44 -15.58
N LYS A 127 -1.98 -10.19 -16.14
CA LYS A 127 -3.00 -9.66 -17.05
C LYS A 127 -3.88 -8.59 -16.38
N LYS A 128 -4.27 -8.79 -15.11
CA LYS A 128 -4.98 -7.75 -14.35
C LYS A 128 -4.14 -6.49 -14.20
N ILE A 129 -2.86 -6.64 -13.88
CA ILE A 129 -1.90 -5.53 -13.79
C ILE A 129 -1.78 -4.80 -15.14
N ILE A 130 -1.56 -5.52 -16.23
CA ILE A 130 -1.36 -4.96 -17.58
C ILE A 130 -2.62 -4.28 -18.13
N ASN A 131 -3.81 -4.66 -17.67
CA ASN A 131 -5.06 -4.01 -18.05
C ASN A 131 -5.22 -2.60 -17.44
N ASP A 132 -4.44 -2.27 -16.41
CA ASP A 132 -4.35 -0.92 -15.86
C ASP A 132 -3.22 -0.13 -16.55
N CYS A 133 -3.41 1.16 -16.84
CA CYS A 133 -2.43 1.95 -17.61
C CYS A 133 -1.07 2.06 -16.91
N MET A 134 -1.08 2.18 -15.57
CA MET A 134 0.13 2.30 -14.76
C MET A 134 0.82 0.94 -14.62
N GLY A 135 0.03 -0.11 -14.40
CA GLY A 135 0.54 -1.49 -14.42
C GLY A 135 1.13 -1.91 -15.78
N GLU A 136 0.52 -1.50 -16.89
CA GLU A 136 1.07 -1.67 -18.23
C GLU A 136 2.40 -0.93 -18.40
N GLY A 137 2.48 0.32 -17.94
CA GLY A 137 3.70 1.13 -17.96
C GLY A 137 4.84 0.46 -17.18
N LEU A 138 4.56 -0.03 -15.97
CA LEU A 138 5.54 -0.79 -15.18
C LEU A 138 6.00 -2.06 -15.91
N TYR A 139 5.06 -2.83 -16.47
CA TYR A 139 5.40 -4.04 -17.22
C TYR A 139 6.26 -3.75 -18.46
N LYS A 140 5.99 -2.65 -19.17
CA LYS A 140 6.79 -2.20 -20.32
C LYS A 140 8.20 -1.85 -19.91
N GLU A 141 8.38 -1.07 -18.84
CA GLU A 141 9.72 -0.72 -18.33
C GLU A 141 10.48 -1.97 -17.86
N LEU A 142 9.84 -2.87 -17.11
CA LEU A 142 10.43 -4.15 -16.71
C LEU A 142 10.80 -5.02 -17.91
N SER A 143 9.97 -5.06 -18.96
CA SER A 143 10.25 -5.82 -20.18
C SER A 143 11.41 -5.27 -21.01
N LYS A 144 11.82 -4.01 -20.81
CA LYS A 144 13.04 -3.44 -21.41
C LYS A 144 14.29 -3.89 -20.64
N ILE A 145 14.17 -4.03 -19.33
CA ILE A 145 15.27 -4.39 -18.42
C ILE A 145 15.50 -5.91 -18.40
N PHE A 146 14.40 -6.67 -18.30
CA PHE A 146 14.38 -8.11 -18.19
C PHE A 146 13.94 -8.74 -19.51
N ASN A 147 14.67 -9.76 -19.95
CA ASN A 147 14.46 -10.44 -21.23
C ASN A 147 14.74 -11.94 -21.09
N SER A 148 14.75 -12.68 -22.21
CA SER A 148 14.97 -14.14 -22.20
C SER A 148 16.20 -14.59 -21.41
N ASN A 149 17.24 -13.76 -21.32
CA ASN A 149 18.54 -14.08 -20.75
C ASN A 149 18.74 -13.50 -19.34
N ASN A 150 17.84 -12.63 -18.89
CA ASN A 150 17.92 -11.97 -17.58
C ASN A 150 16.50 -11.74 -17.07
N LYS A 151 16.00 -12.66 -16.25
CA LYS A 151 14.64 -12.65 -15.70
C LYS A 151 14.65 -12.51 -14.19
N ILE A 152 13.53 -12.06 -13.65
CA ILE A 152 13.26 -12.10 -12.22
C ILE A 152 12.89 -13.55 -11.86
N SER A 153 13.62 -14.14 -10.93
CA SER A 153 13.24 -15.45 -10.39
C SER A 153 11.91 -15.33 -9.64
N PHE A 154 11.01 -16.29 -9.79
CA PHE A 154 9.71 -16.27 -9.14
C PHE A 154 9.42 -17.63 -8.51
N ASN A 155 8.98 -17.62 -7.25
CA ASN A 155 8.54 -18.82 -6.55
C ASN A 155 7.31 -18.55 -5.69
N PHE A 156 6.36 -19.48 -5.72
CA PHE A 156 5.28 -19.49 -4.75
C PHE A 156 5.74 -20.14 -3.44
N SER A 157 5.34 -19.57 -2.30
CA SER A 157 5.63 -20.13 -0.98
C SER A 157 4.48 -19.88 -0.01
N ASP A 158 3.82 -20.95 0.42
CA ASP A 158 2.75 -20.89 1.45
C ASP A 158 3.30 -20.62 2.86
N LYS A 159 4.62 -20.71 3.03
CA LYS A 159 5.29 -20.43 4.31
C LYS A 159 5.49 -18.93 4.56
N GLU A 160 5.48 -18.13 3.50
CA GLU A 160 5.58 -16.68 3.62
C GLU A 160 4.23 -16.09 4.00
N LYS A 161 4.20 -15.12 4.92
CA LYS A 161 2.94 -14.42 5.28
C LYS A 161 2.52 -13.38 4.24
N GLY A 162 3.33 -13.13 3.20
CA GLY A 162 3.09 -12.11 2.19
C GLY A 162 3.91 -12.35 0.93
N ALA A 163 4.35 -11.26 0.30
CA ALA A 163 5.29 -11.31 -0.83
C ALA A 163 6.56 -10.52 -0.49
N LYS A 164 7.64 -10.80 -1.23
CA LYS A 164 8.91 -10.09 -1.08
C LYS A 164 9.77 -10.20 -2.34
N TYR A 165 10.29 -9.07 -2.79
CA TYR A 165 11.42 -8.98 -3.70
C TYR A 165 12.75 -8.95 -2.95
N SER A 166 13.67 -9.82 -3.35
CA SER A 166 15.06 -9.82 -2.88
C SER A 166 15.99 -9.35 -4.00
N PRO A 167 16.58 -8.14 -3.89
CA PRO A 167 17.41 -7.58 -4.96
C PRO A 167 18.72 -8.35 -5.18
N ILE A 168 19.29 -8.94 -4.12
CA ILE A 168 20.55 -9.70 -4.18
C ILE A 168 20.39 -10.93 -5.08
N ASN A 169 19.27 -11.63 -4.95
CA ASN A 169 19.02 -12.88 -5.68
C ASN A 169 18.10 -12.66 -6.88
N ASN A 170 17.66 -11.42 -7.12
CA ASN A 170 16.66 -11.04 -8.10
C ASN A 170 15.44 -11.97 -8.10
N VAL A 171 14.88 -12.24 -6.91
CA VAL A 171 13.78 -13.20 -6.72
C VAL A 171 12.57 -12.53 -6.08
N ILE A 172 11.38 -12.84 -6.58
CA ILE A 172 10.11 -12.57 -5.92
C ILE A 172 9.62 -13.88 -5.32
N THR A 173 9.55 -13.92 -3.99
CA THR A 173 8.82 -14.97 -3.27
C THR A 173 7.42 -14.48 -2.99
N PHE A 174 6.41 -15.26 -3.38
CA PHE A 174 5.01 -14.81 -3.35
C PHE A 174 4.12 -15.84 -2.66
N ASN A 175 3.38 -15.42 -1.63
CA ASN A 175 2.30 -16.27 -1.09
C ASN A 175 1.17 -16.34 -2.14
N PRO A 176 0.77 -17.55 -2.59
CA PRO A 176 -0.22 -17.69 -3.65
C PRO A 176 -1.61 -17.16 -3.28
N ASN A 177 -1.92 -16.92 -2.01
CA ASN A 177 -3.21 -16.36 -1.59
C ASN A 177 -3.26 -14.83 -1.73
N MET A 178 -2.16 -14.17 -2.09
CA MET A 178 -2.08 -12.72 -2.26
C MET A 178 -2.66 -12.28 -3.61
N GLU A 179 -3.08 -11.02 -3.66
CA GLU A 179 -3.71 -10.41 -4.82
C GLU A 179 -2.72 -9.83 -5.82
N SER A 180 -3.18 -9.49 -7.03
CA SER A 180 -2.35 -8.87 -8.07
C SER A 180 -1.76 -7.52 -7.68
N GLY A 181 -2.40 -6.76 -6.78
CA GLY A 181 -1.84 -5.52 -6.25
C GLY A 181 -0.56 -5.75 -5.44
N THR A 182 -0.47 -6.88 -4.73
CA THR A 182 0.76 -7.30 -4.05
C THR A 182 1.85 -7.68 -5.05
N LEU A 183 1.49 -8.34 -6.16
CA LEU A 183 2.45 -8.65 -7.21
C LEU A 183 3.00 -7.36 -7.85
N LEU A 184 2.14 -6.38 -8.10
CA LEU A 184 2.52 -5.05 -8.60
C LEU A 184 3.53 -4.38 -7.65
N HIS A 185 3.29 -4.44 -6.34
CA HIS A 185 4.18 -3.90 -5.31
C HIS A 185 5.59 -4.49 -5.43
N GLU A 186 5.73 -5.82 -5.52
CA GLU A 186 7.04 -6.45 -5.66
C GLU A 186 7.70 -6.19 -7.02
N MET A 187 6.90 -6.10 -8.08
CA MET A 187 7.39 -5.68 -9.41
C MET A 187 7.94 -4.26 -9.38
N MET A 188 7.31 -3.36 -8.61
CA MET A 188 7.79 -1.98 -8.42
C MET A 188 9.15 -1.97 -7.71
N HIS A 189 9.35 -2.79 -6.68
CA HIS A 189 10.65 -2.95 -6.05
C HIS A 189 11.73 -3.48 -6.99
N ALA A 190 11.40 -4.43 -7.86
CA ALA A 190 12.32 -4.92 -8.88
C ALA A 190 12.72 -3.79 -9.85
N TYR A 191 11.77 -2.95 -10.26
CA TYR A 191 12.03 -1.80 -11.11
C TYR A 191 12.92 -0.75 -10.40
N GLN A 192 12.55 -0.35 -9.19
CA GLN A 192 13.29 0.61 -8.38
C GLN A 192 14.74 0.18 -8.12
N TYR A 193 14.98 -1.10 -7.86
CA TYR A 193 16.34 -1.61 -7.67
C TYR A 193 17.18 -1.46 -8.94
N LYS A 194 16.60 -1.74 -10.11
CA LYS A 194 17.28 -1.59 -11.40
C LYS A 194 17.57 -0.14 -11.77
N GLN A 195 16.76 0.82 -11.33
CA GLN A 195 17.06 2.24 -11.49
C GLN A 195 18.23 2.71 -10.61
N LYS A 196 18.35 2.16 -9.39
CA LYS A 196 19.46 2.49 -8.48
C LYS A 196 20.76 1.82 -8.92
N ASN A 197 20.67 0.59 -9.42
CA ASN A 197 21.79 -0.25 -9.86
C ASN A 197 22.92 -0.40 -8.83
N ASP A 198 22.60 -0.24 -7.55
CA ASP A 198 23.52 -0.31 -6.42
C ASP A 198 22.76 -0.79 -5.17
N VAL A 199 23.28 -1.85 -4.54
CA VAL A 199 22.64 -2.51 -3.40
C VAL A 199 22.68 -1.66 -2.14
N ASP A 200 23.72 -0.85 -1.95
CA ASP A 200 23.89 -0.01 -0.77
C ASP A 200 23.01 1.24 -0.87
N ILE A 201 22.89 1.83 -2.07
CA ILE A 201 21.90 2.89 -2.33
C ILE A 201 20.49 2.36 -2.07
N TRP A 202 20.14 1.19 -2.59
CA TRP A 202 18.83 0.57 -2.35
C TRP A 202 18.56 0.33 -0.86
N ARG A 203 19.54 -0.23 -0.14
CA ARG A 203 19.45 -0.47 1.31
C ARG A 203 19.29 0.81 2.13
N ASN A 204 19.89 1.92 1.69
CA ASN A 204 19.77 3.21 2.38
C ASN A 204 18.46 3.95 2.08
N GLN A 205 17.75 3.53 1.04
CA GLN A 205 16.52 4.15 0.54
C GLN A 205 15.31 3.20 0.61
N THR A 206 15.34 2.23 1.53
CA THR A 206 14.29 1.21 1.59
C THR A 206 12.95 1.84 1.96
N ILE A 207 12.88 2.71 2.97
CA ILE A 207 11.62 3.43 3.30
C ILE A 207 11.13 4.29 2.13
N ASN A 208 12.02 4.99 1.43
CA ASN A 208 11.66 5.78 0.24
C ASN A 208 11.01 4.88 -0.82
N SER A 209 11.58 3.70 -1.05
CA SER A 209 11.10 2.72 -2.03
C SER A 209 9.76 2.12 -1.62
N GLU A 210 9.59 1.81 -0.34
CA GLU A 210 8.34 1.32 0.24
C GLU A 210 7.21 2.33 0.12
N ILE A 211 7.45 3.61 0.44
CA ILE A 211 6.43 4.66 0.30
C ILE A 211 5.93 4.75 -1.14
N GLU A 212 6.84 4.79 -2.12
CA GLU A 212 6.47 4.83 -3.54
C GLU A 212 5.73 3.56 -3.99
N SER A 213 6.18 2.37 -3.55
CA SER A 213 5.54 1.09 -3.89
C SER A 213 4.16 0.94 -3.28
N HIS A 214 3.96 1.33 -2.01
CA HIS A 214 2.64 1.32 -1.38
C HIS A 214 1.70 2.33 -2.01
N TYR A 215 2.20 3.51 -2.38
CA TYR A 215 1.36 4.49 -3.08
C TYR A 215 0.97 4.00 -4.47
N THR A 216 1.90 3.36 -5.18
CA THR A 216 1.62 2.68 -6.46
C THR A 216 0.56 1.58 -6.29
N GLN A 217 0.67 0.76 -5.23
CA GLN A 217 -0.30 -0.28 -4.92
C GLN A 217 -1.69 0.29 -4.60
N TYR A 218 -1.77 1.34 -3.79
CA TYR A 218 -3.01 2.06 -3.50
C TYR A 218 -3.68 2.57 -4.77
N LEU A 219 -2.92 3.27 -5.62
CA LEU A 219 -3.43 3.83 -6.86
C LEU A 219 -3.94 2.74 -7.82
N TYR A 220 -3.31 1.56 -7.84
CA TYR A 220 -3.78 0.42 -8.61
C TYR A 220 -5.14 -0.06 -8.12
N TYR A 221 -5.31 -0.24 -6.81
CA TYR A 221 -6.61 -0.63 -6.27
C TYR A 221 -7.68 0.43 -6.53
N CYS A 222 -7.39 1.73 -6.36
CA CYS A 222 -8.38 2.79 -6.63
C CYS A 222 -8.86 2.87 -8.08
N ARG A 223 -8.09 2.33 -9.04
CA ARG A 223 -8.49 2.26 -10.45
C ARG A 223 -9.37 1.05 -10.76
N ASP A 224 -9.42 0.06 -9.88
CA ASP A 224 -10.32 -1.09 -9.94
C ASP A 224 -11.23 -1.11 -8.70
N THR A 225 -12.37 -0.42 -8.79
CA THR A 225 -13.28 -0.21 -7.65
C THR A 225 -13.82 -1.50 -7.05
N VAL A 226 -13.95 -2.58 -7.85
CA VAL A 226 -14.39 -3.89 -7.33
C VAL A 226 -13.26 -4.50 -6.52
N SER A 227 -12.05 -4.54 -7.08
CA SER A 227 -10.88 -5.05 -6.35
C SER A 227 -10.57 -4.22 -5.10
N TYR A 228 -10.75 -2.90 -5.11
CA TYR A 228 -10.51 -2.05 -3.93
C TYR A 228 -11.35 -2.47 -2.71
N ASN A 229 -12.65 -2.71 -2.89
CA ASN A 229 -13.58 -3.04 -1.80
C ASN A 229 -13.36 -4.42 -1.17
N GLU A 230 -12.66 -5.31 -1.88
CA GLU A 230 -12.33 -6.66 -1.39
C GLU A 230 -10.84 -6.83 -1.08
N SER A 231 -10.02 -5.81 -1.40
CA SER A 231 -8.57 -5.87 -1.33
C SER A 231 -8.02 -6.06 0.07
N ASP A 232 -6.80 -6.58 0.15
CA ASP A 232 -6.04 -6.57 1.41
C ASP A 232 -5.73 -5.14 1.88
N TRP A 233 -5.75 -4.16 0.97
CA TRP A 233 -5.60 -2.75 1.28
C TRP A 233 -6.77 -2.24 2.15
N ILE A 234 -8.02 -2.43 1.72
CA ILE A 234 -9.17 -1.99 2.51
C ILE A 234 -9.29 -2.75 3.83
N LYS A 235 -8.93 -4.05 3.85
CA LYS A 235 -8.90 -4.85 5.09
C LYS A 235 -7.89 -4.27 6.08
N GLY A 236 -6.70 -3.88 5.62
CA GLY A 236 -5.68 -3.25 6.46
C GLY A 236 -6.12 -1.88 6.96
N LYS A 237 -6.76 -1.07 6.11
CA LYS A 237 -7.38 0.21 6.51
C LYS A 237 -8.41 0.02 7.63
N ILE A 238 -9.34 -0.93 7.46
CA ILE A 238 -10.37 -1.24 8.46
C ILE A 238 -9.74 -1.68 9.78
N ARG A 239 -8.60 -2.37 9.75
CA ARG A 239 -7.83 -2.77 10.95
C ARG A 239 -7.02 -1.64 11.57
N GLY A 240 -7.07 -0.43 11.02
CA GLY A 240 -6.32 0.72 11.53
C GLY A 240 -4.83 0.69 11.18
N ASP A 241 -4.44 0.06 10.06
CA ASP A 241 -3.05 0.12 9.58
C ASP A 241 -2.67 1.57 9.23
N LYS A 242 -1.93 2.21 10.13
CA LYS A 242 -1.49 3.61 10.02
C LYS A 242 -0.62 3.85 8.79
N ARG A 243 0.14 2.85 8.33
CA ARG A 243 0.99 2.94 7.12
C ARG A 243 0.11 2.99 5.88
N MET A 244 -0.94 2.17 5.79
CA MET A 244 -1.90 2.26 4.69
C MET A 244 -2.66 3.59 4.70
N LEU A 245 -3.23 3.97 5.85
CA LEU A 245 -3.97 5.24 6.02
C LEU A 245 -3.14 6.47 5.65
N SER A 246 -1.87 6.51 6.07
CA SER A 246 -0.96 7.59 5.70
C SER A 246 -0.55 7.52 4.21
N THR A 247 -0.43 6.34 3.64
CA THR A 247 -0.15 6.24 2.20
C THR A 247 -1.32 6.78 1.36
N GLU A 248 -2.58 6.51 1.73
CA GLU A 248 -3.74 7.05 0.98
C GLU A 248 -3.74 8.58 0.96
N LYS A 249 -3.48 9.20 2.12
CA LYS A 249 -3.44 10.67 2.26
C LYS A 249 -2.37 11.37 1.41
N LEU A 250 -1.43 10.64 0.79
CA LEU A 250 -0.57 11.22 -0.25
C LEU A 250 -1.37 11.77 -1.42
N GLU A 251 -2.58 11.27 -1.67
CA GLU A 251 -3.45 11.76 -2.73
C GLU A 251 -3.78 13.26 -2.61
N TYR A 252 -3.74 13.85 -1.41
CA TYR A 252 -3.95 15.30 -1.22
C TYR A 252 -2.80 16.17 -1.75
N TYR A 253 -1.63 15.58 -2.01
CA TYR A 253 -0.41 16.29 -2.37
C TYR A 253 0.14 15.84 -3.73
N ILE A 254 -0.06 14.58 -4.07
CA ILE A 254 0.52 13.89 -5.22
C ILE A 254 -0.60 13.29 -6.05
N ASP A 255 -0.60 13.58 -7.34
CA ASP A 255 -1.66 13.13 -8.23
C ASP A 255 -1.49 11.65 -8.60
N LYS A 256 -2.44 11.11 -9.36
CA LYS A 256 -2.44 9.72 -9.82
C LYS A 256 -1.28 9.40 -10.77
N LYS A 257 -0.55 10.40 -11.27
CA LYS A 257 0.65 10.28 -12.12
C LYS A 257 1.93 10.54 -11.32
N GLY A 258 1.86 10.78 -10.01
CA GLY A 258 3.03 11.06 -9.19
C GLY A 258 3.51 12.51 -9.25
N ASN A 259 2.73 13.45 -9.78
CA ASN A 259 3.08 14.88 -9.81
C ASN A 259 2.59 15.60 -8.57
N PHE A 260 3.37 16.57 -8.12
CA PHE A 260 2.98 17.46 -7.05
C PHE A 260 1.87 18.41 -7.50
N TYR A 261 0.83 18.57 -6.68
CA TYR A 261 -0.22 19.56 -6.92
C TYR A 261 -0.80 20.18 -5.63
N GLY A 262 -0.25 19.83 -4.47
CA GLY A 262 -0.69 20.32 -3.17
C GLY A 262 0.11 21.52 -2.64
N ASP A 263 -0.01 21.77 -1.35
CA ASP A 263 0.79 22.77 -0.61
C ASP A 263 2.10 22.15 -0.12
N SER A 264 3.23 22.72 -0.56
CA SER A 264 4.57 22.20 -0.29
C SER A 264 4.91 22.16 1.21
N ILE A 265 4.48 23.15 1.99
CA ILE A 265 4.81 23.21 3.42
C ILE A 265 4.05 22.12 4.17
N ASN A 266 2.76 21.99 3.89
CA ASN A 266 1.92 20.97 4.49
C ASN A 266 2.36 19.55 4.07
N PHE A 267 2.82 19.38 2.83
CA PHE A 267 3.36 18.12 2.36
C PHE A 267 4.65 17.72 3.11
N GLU A 268 5.59 18.64 3.31
CA GLU A 268 6.83 18.34 4.06
C GLU A 268 6.54 17.98 5.53
N ILE A 269 5.65 18.74 6.19
CA ILE A 269 5.22 18.44 7.56
C ILE A 269 4.54 17.06 7.61
N TYR A 270 3.64 16.80 6.67
CA TYR A 270 2.95 15.52 6.56
C TYR A 270 3.93 14.36 6.35
N TRP A 271 4.90 14.54 5.46
CA TRP A 271 5.93 13.56 5.15
C TRP A 271 6.74 13.18 6.39
N ASP A 272 7.31 14.17 7.08
CA ASP A 272 8.23 13.91 8.19
C ASP A 272 7.52 13.41 9.46
N TYR A 273 6.40 14.05 9.83
CA TYR A 273 5.74 13.78 11.12
C TYR A 273 4.68 12.69 11.07
N THR A 274 4.09 12.42 9.89
CA THR A 274 3.06 11.40 9.74
C THR A 274 3.56 10.22 8.93
N LEU A 275 3.81 10.41 7.63
CA LEU A 275 4.07 9.32 6.70
C LEU A 275 5.33 8.53 7.09
N LEU A 276 6.48 9.21 7.20
CA LEU A 276 7.74 8.58 7.55
C LEU A 276 7.67 7.88 8.91
N ASN A 277 7.02 8.51 9.88
CA ASN A 277 6.86 7.94 11.22
C ASN A 277 5.99 6.67 11.19
N CYS A 278 4.86 6.68 10.47
CA CYS A 278 4.01 5.51 10.32
C CYS A 278 4.76 4.31 9.75
N PHE A 279 5.63 4.52 8.75
CA PHE A 279 6.50 3.47 8.22
C PHE A 279 7.56 3.01 9.23
N LYS A 280 8.31 3.93 9.86
CA LYS A 280 9.38 3.58 10.81
C LYS A 280 8.89 2.84 12.06
N THR A 281 7.66 3.09 12.48
CA THR A 281 7.08 2.43 13.67
C THR A 281 6.32 1.14 13.35
N TYR A 282 6.20 0.76 12.08
CA TYR A 282 5.43 -0.42 11.69
C TYR A 282 6.25 -1.71 11.83
N PRO A 283 5.66 -2.79 12.41
CA PRO A 283 6.31 -4.09 12.49
C PRO A 283 6.82 -4.62 11.15
N GLY A 284 8.14 -4.84 11.04
CA GLY A 284 8.82 -5.30 9.83
C GLY A 284 9.58 -4.20 9.07
N TYR A 285 9.41 -2.93 9.44
CA TYR A 285 10.01 -1.76 8.78
C TYR A 285 10.94 -0.97 9.71
N GLU A 286 11.04 -1.36 10.99
CA GLU A 286 11.72 -0.57 12.03
C GLU A 286 13.21 -0.37 11.75
N ASN A 287 13.82 -1.34 11.07
CA ASN A 287 15.24 -1.31 10.71
C ASN A 287 15.49 -0.82 9.28
N TYR A 288 14.44 -0.43 8.54
CA TYR A 288 14.59 0.06 7.18
C TYR A 288 15.18 1.46 7.21
N LYS A 289 16.15 1.69 6.32
CA LYS A 289 16.80 3.00 6.24
C LYS A 289 15.99 3.94 5.36
N TYR A 290 16.18 5.21 5.66
CA TYR A 290 15.59 6.33 4.95
C TYR A 290 16.69 7.31 4.56
N THR A 291 16.68 7.74 3.30
CA THR A 291 17.55 8.82 2.83
C THR A 291 16.71 10.06 2.62
N PRO A 292 16.98 11.17 3.32
CA PRO A 292 16.30 12.42 3.07
C PRO A 292 16.75 12.99 1.72
N TYR A 293 15.78 13.41 0.91
CA TYR A 293 16.03 14.25 -0.27
C TYR A 293 15.70 15.70 0.05
N GLU A 294 16.43 16.64 -0.57
CA GLU A 294 16.09 18.07 -0.54
C GLU A 294 14.72 18.32 -1.16
N ASP A 295 14.43 17.64 -2.27
CA ASP A 295 13.10 17.58 -2.89
C ASP A 295 12.50 16.18 -2.68
N ARG A 296 11.46 16.10 -1.86
CA ARG A 296 10.74 14.85 -1.58
C ARG A 296 10.04 14.29 -2.82
N MET A 297 9.81 15.09 -3.87
CA MET A 297 9.22 14.61 -5.12
C MET A 297 10.09 13.63 -5.87
N VAL A 298 11.39 13.60 -5.61
CA VAL A 298 12.31 12.59 -6.14
C VAL A 298 11.86 11.17 -5.78
N ASN A 299 11.15 10.99 -4.66
CA ASN A 299 10.61 9.69 -4.25
C ASN A 299 9.60 9.10 -5.24
N PHE A 300 9.00 9.91 -6.12
CA PHE A 300 7.93 9.48 -7.03
C PHE A 300 8.35 9.51 -8.51
N ASN A 301 9.66 9.58 -8.77
CA ASN A 301 10.19 9.58 -10.14
C ASN A 301 9.82 8.31 -10.92
N ASN A 302 9.82 7.14 -10.25
CA ASN A 302 9.48 5.90 -10.92
C ASN A 302 7.99 5.85 -11.22
N LEU A 303 7.15 6.30 -10.28
CA LEU A 303 5.70 6.43 -10.49
C LEU A 303 5.38 7.36 -11.67
N ARG A 304 6.01 8.53 -11.75
CA ARG A 304 5.89 9.44 -12.92
C ARG A 304 6.29 8.76 -14.21
N LYS A 305 7.39 7.99 -14.18
CA LYS A 305 7.87 7.29 -15.36
C LYS A 305 6.88 6.23 -15.85
N ILE A 306 6.34 5.39 -14.97
CA ILE A 306 5.41 4.32 -15.35
C ILE A 306 4.00 4.83 -15.68
N THR A 307 3.67 6.08 -15.32
CA THR A 307 2.38 6.71 -15.62
C THR A 307 2.44 7.75 -16.74
N GLU A 308 3.59 7.92 -17.40
CA GLU A 308 3.80 8.98 -18.40
C GLU A 308 2.77 8.95 -19.55
N ASN A 309 2.26 7.76 -19.89
CA ASN A 309 1.26 7.54 -20.94
C ASN A 309 -0.14 7.22 -20.41
N CYS A 310 -0.37 7.31 -19.10
CA CYS A 310 -1.71 7.24 -18.55
C CYS A 310 -2.46 8.53 -18.93
N ILE A 311 -3.68 8.40 -19.44
CA ILE A 311 -4.57 9.53 -19.72
C ILE A 311 -5.23 9.95 -18.41
#